data_AF-A0AAV2K4C0-F1
#
_entry.id   AF-A0AAV2K4C0-F1
#
_cell.length_a   1.000
_cell.length_b   1.000
_cell.length_c   1.000
_cell.angle_alpha   90.00
_cell.angle_beta   90.00
_cell.angle_gamma   90.00
#
_symmetry.space_group_name_H-M   'P 1'
#
loop_
_entity.id
_entity.type
_entity.pdbx_description
1 polymer ?
#
loop_
_entity_poly.entity_id
_entity_poly.type
_entity_poly.pdbx_seq_one_letter_code
_entity_poly.pdbx_strand_id
1 'polypeptide(L)'
;MAREGLRTLVVAKKSLSEEQYQDFENRYNQAKLSVHDRGLKVAAVVESLEREMELLCLTGVEDQLQTDVRPTLELLRNAGIKIWMLTGDKLETATCIAKSSHLVSRSQDIHVFKPVSNRGEAHLELNAFRRKHDCALVISGDSLEVCLRYYEHEFVELACQCPAVVCCRCSPTQKAQIVTLLQQHTDNRTCAIGDGGNDVSMIQAADCGIGIEGKEGKQASLAADFSITQFKHIGRLLMVHGRNSYKRSAALGQFVMHRGMIISTMQAVFSSIFYFASVPLYQGFLMVGYATIYTMFPVFSLVLDQDVKPEMALLYPELYKDLTKGRSLSFKTFLIWVLISVYQGGILMYGGLVLFESEFVHVVAISFTALVLTELLMVALTVRTWHWLMVLAEFLSLGCYLASLAFLNEYFGEFTGV
;
A
#
# COMPACT_ATOMS: atom_id res chain seq x y z
N MET A 1 -23.28 -2.72 26.18
CA MET A 1 -23.37 -1.35 25.62
C MET A 1 -22.01 -0.71 25.37
N ALA A 2 -21.35 -0.04 26.33
CA ALA A 2 -20.06 0.63 26.06
C ALA A 2 -18.93 -0.34 25.62
N ARG A 3 -18.88 -1.55 26.20
CA ARG A 3 -17.94 -2.61 25.77
C ARG A 3 -18.21 -3.16 24.37
N GLU A 4 -19.43 -3.00 23.87
CA GLU A 4 -19.84 -3.43 22.52
C GLU A 4 -19.64 -2.32 21.49
N GLY A 5 -19.21 -1.13 21.91
CA GLY A 5 -19.03 0.02 21.02
C GLY A 5 -20.33 0.74 20.68
N LEU A 6 -21.34 0.70 21.56
CA LEU A 6 -22.56 1.49 21.44
C LEU A 6 -22.39 2.86 22.11
N ARG A 7 -22.84 3.93 21.44
CA ARG A 7 -22.97 5.26 22.04
C ARG A 7 -24.12 5.20 23.05
N THR A 8 -23.79 5.29 24.33
CA THR A 8 -24.77 5.07 25.41
C THR A 8 -25.29 6.43 25.90
N LEU A 9 -26.61 6.62 25.93
CA LEU A 9 -27.27 7.75 26.54
C LEU A 9 -28.05 7.29 27.78
N VAL A 10 -28.03 8.13 28.81
CA VAL A 10 -28.76 7.90 30.06
C VAL A 10 -29.95 8.85 30.07
N VAL A 11 -31.16 8.31 30.20
CA VAL A 11 -32.39 9.11 30.26
C VAL A 11 -32.92 9.07 31.69
N ALA A 12 -33.02 10.25 32.31
CA ALA A 12 -33.54 10.42 33.64
C ALA A 12 -34.69 11.44 33.64
N LYS A 13 -35.57 11.35 34.63
CA LYS A 13 -36.72 12.24 34.83
C LYS A 13 -36.69 12.83 36.23
N LYS A 14 -37.16 14.06 36.36
CA LYS A 14 -37.53 14.66 37.63
C LYS A 14 -38.97 15.13 37.56
N SER A 15 -39.79 14.71 38.50
CA SER A 15 -41.16 15.23 38.65
C SER A 15 -41.10 16.49 39.52
N LEU A 16 -41.64 17.60 39.04
CA LEU A 16 -41.71 18.87 39.76
C LEU A 16 -43.16 19.16 40.14
N SER A 17 -43.36 19.76 41.32
CA SER A 17 -44.65 20.40 41.63
C SER A 17 -44.78 21.74 40.90
N GLU A 18 -46.01 22.25 40.76
CA GLU A 18 -46.28 23.53 40.13
C GLU A 18 -45.52 24.69 40.81
N GLU A 19 -45.46 24.69 42.15
CA GLU A 19 -44.71 25.69 42.91
C GLU A 19 -43.20 25.62 42.64
N GLN A 20 -42.63 24.41 42.55
CA GLN A 20 -41.22 24.21 42.23
C GLN A 20 -40.88 24.66 40.81
N TYR A 21 -41.79 24.40 39.86
CA TYR A 21 -41.64 24.85 38.48
C TYR A 21 -41.66 26.37 38.38
N GLN A 22 -42.62 27.04 39.04
CA GLN A 22 -42.71 28.51 39.04
C GLN A 22 -41.51 29.18 39.71
N ASP A 23 -41.01 28.63 40.82
CA ASP A 23 -39.78 29.10 41.45
C ASP A 23 -38.57 28.97 40.51
N PHE A 24 -38.43 27.81 39.85
CA PHE A 24 -37.39 27.61 38.85
C PHE A 24 -37.51 28.60 37.68
N GLU A 25 -38.70 28.77 37.11
CA GLU A 25 -38.94 29.65 35.97
C GLU A 25 -38.59 31.11 36.31
N ASN A 26 -38.96 31.56 37.51
CA ASN A 26 -38.59 32.89 38.00
C ASN A 26 -37.07 33.06 38.11
N ARG A 27 -36.38 32.10 38.75
CA ARG A 27 -34.91 32.11 38.88
C ARG A 27 -34.22 32.06 37.51
N TYR A 28 -34.74 31.27 36.59
CA TYR A 28 -34.20 31.09 35.25
C TYR A 28 -34.38 32.35 34.40
N ASN A 29 -35.55 32.99 34.47
CA ASN A 29 -35.80 34.25 33.79
C ASN A 29 -34.94 35.40 34.34
N GLN A 30 -34.78 35.48 35.67
CA GLN A 30 -33.84 36.43 36.28
C GLN A 30 -32.39 36.19 35.83
N ALA A 31 -31.96 34.93 35.74
CA ALA A 31 -30.63 34.58 35.25
C ALA A 31 -30.44 34.98 33.78
N LYS A 32 -31.46 34.78 32.92
CA LYS A 32 -31.44 35.20 31.50
C LYS A 32 -31.38 36.71 31.31
N LEU A 33 -32.07 37.47 32.18
CA LEU A 33 -32.09 38.93 32.15
C LEU A 33 -30.82 39.55 32.74
N SER A 34 -29.92 38.74 33.31
CA SER A 34 -28.67 39.25 33.88
C SER A 34 -27.71 39.74 32.79
N VAL A 35 -27.20 40.96 32.97
CA VAL A 35 -26.21 41.58 32.07
C VAL A 35 -24.80 41.01 32.29
N HIS A 36 -24.50 40.58 33.52
CA HIS A 36 -23.22 40.00 33.90
C HIS A 36 -23.33 38.49 34.14
N ASP A 37 -22.39 37.73 33.58
CA ASP A 37 -22.21 36.29 33.77
C ASP A 37 -23.47 35.45 33.48
N ARG A 38 -24.27 35.89 32.51
CA ARG A 38 -25.54 35.24 32.10
C ARG A 38 -25.37 33.73 31.90
N GLY A 39 -24.32 33.30 31.19
CA GLY A 39 -24.08 31.89 30.91
C GLY A 39 -23.89 31.05 32.18
N LEU A 40 -23.08 31.54 33.13
CA LEU A 40 -22.83 30.85 34.40
C LEU A 40 -24.07 30.82 35.29
N LYS A 41 -24.82 31.92 35.39
CA LYS A 41 -26.05 31.99 36.18
C LYS A 41 -27.13 31.06 35.65
N VAL A 42 -27.28 31.02 34.32
CA VAL A 42 -28.22 30.09 33.67
C VAL A 42 -27.80 28.63 33.93
N ALA A 43 -26.52 28.31 33.78
CA ALA A 43 -26.01 26.96 34.05
C ALA A 43 -26.26 26.53 35.52
N ALA A 44 -26.02 27.41 36.50
CA ALA A 44 -26.26 27.12 37.91
C ALA A 44 -27.74 26.86 38.23
N VAL A 45 -28.66 27.61 37.61
CA VAL A 45 -30.09 27.39 37.78
C VAL A 45 -30.52 26.06 37.13
N VAL A 46 -29.99 25.72 35.95
CA VAL A 46 -30.25 24.42 35.30
C VAL A 46 -29.70 23.25 36.13
N GLU A 47 -28.50 23.38 36.69
CA GLU A 47 -27.88 22.35 37.54
C GLU A 47 -28.77 22.02 38.77
N SER A 48 -29.53 22.99 39.28
CA SER A 48 -30.48 22.74 40.39
C SER A 48 -31.62 21.76 40.02
N LEU A 49 -31.97 21.65 38.73
CA LEU A 49 -32.91 20.65 38.22
C LEU A 49 -32.25 19.29 38.00
N GLU A 50 -30.96 19.25 37.69
CA GLU A 50 -30.20 18.02 37.38
C GLU A 50 -29.80 17.19 38.61
N ARG A 51 -30.34 17.51 39.80
CA ARG A 51 -30.15 16.77 41.05
C ARG A 51 -31.35 15.89 41.36
N GLU A 52 -31.11 14.72 41.98
CA GLU A 52 -32.15 13.80 42.47
C GLU A 52 -33.13 13.36 41.37
N MET A 53 -32.60 13.05 40.18
CA MET A 53 -33.39 12.52 39.08
C MET A 53 -33.58 11.00 39.21
N GLU A 54 -34.73 10.52 38.77
CA GLU A 54 -35.06 9.11 38.63
C GLU A 54 -34.54 8.58 37.29
N LEU A 55 -33.69 7.54 37.31
CA LEU A 55 -33.23 6.87 36.09
C LEU A 55 -34.41 6.13 35.43
N LEU A 56 -34.74 6.51 34.20
CA LEU A 56 -35.80 5.85 33.45
C LEU A 56 -35.26 4.70 32.61
N CYS A 57 -34.26 4.98 31.76
CA CYS A 57 -33.70 3.99 30.86
C CYS A 57 -32.30 4.36 30.37
N LEU A 58 -31.65 3.38 29.76
CA LEU A 58 -30.39 3.52 29.01
C LEU A 58 -30.70 3.22 27.56
N THR A 59 -30.26 4.09 26.65
CA THR A 59 -30.33 3.82 25.20
C THR A 59 -28.93 3.66 24.64
N GLY A 60 -28.78 2.76 23.67
CA GLY A 60 -27.53 2.51 22.96
C GLY A 60 -27.74 2.72 21.48
N VAL A 61 -27.03 3.66 20.87
CA VAL A 61 -27.03 3.89 19.43
C VAL A 61 -25.78 3.28 18.83
N GLU A 62 -25.95 2.36 17.89
CA GLU A 62 -24.84 1.79 17.12
C GLU A 62 -24.55 2.68 15.91
N ASP A 63 -23.28 3.00 15.72
CA ASP A 63 -22.80 3.59 14.48
C ASP A 63 -22.52 2.45 13.50
N GLN A 64 -23.38 2.30 12.49
CA GLN A 64 -23.29 1.17 11.57
C GLN A 64 -22.06 1.28 10.70
N LEU A 65 -21.14 0.33 10.87
CA LEU A 65 -20.00 0.15 9.98
C LEU A 65 -20.47 -0.31 8.61
N GLN A 66 -19.69 0.00 7.57
CA GLN A 66 -19.88 -0.61 6.26
C GLN A 66 -19.79 -2.14 6.34
N THR A 67 -20.39 -2.80 5.36
CA THR A 67 -20.36 -4.26 5.24
C THR A 67 -18.92 -4.78 5.22
N ASP A 68 -18.66 -5.82 6.00
CA ASP A 68 -17.38 -6.55 6.06
C ASP A 68 -16.15 -5.70 6.45
N VAL A 69 -16.31 -4.59 7.17
CA VAL A 69 -15.17 -3.84 7.72
C VAL A 69 -14.34 -4.70 8.66
N ARG A 70 -14.97 -5.45 9.58
CA ARG A 70 -14.24 -6.28 10.57
C ARG A 70 -13.39 -7.39 9.90
N PRO A 71 -13.97 -8.26 9.03
CA PRO A 71 -13.17 -9.27 8.33
C PRO A 71 -12.05 -8.66 7.48
N THR A 72 -12.29 -7.49 6.88
CA THR A 72 -11.27 -6.80 6.06
C THR A 72 -10.12 -6.30 6.91
N LEU A 73 -10.39 -5.68 8.07
CA LEU A 73 -9.34 -5.25 9.00
C LEU A 73 -8.52 -6.44 9.53
N GLU A 74 -9.18 -7.55 9.84
CA GLU A 74 -8.51 -8.80 10.24
C GLU A 74 -7.60 -9.35 9.14
N LEU A 75 -8.08 -9.38 7.90
CA LEU A 75 -7.30 -9.79 6.73
C LEU A 75 -6.05 -8.92 6.55
N LEU A 76 -6.19 -7.59 6.63
CA LEU A 76 -5.07 -6.64 6.51
C LEU A 76 -4.05 -6.83 7.65
N ARG A 77 -4.52 -7.03 8.88
CA ARG A 77 -3.65 -7.31 10.03
C ARG A 77 -2.89 -8.63 9.87
N ASN A 78 -3.57 -9.69 9.42
CA ASN A 78 -2.95 -10.99 9.18
C ASN A 78 -1.93 -10.93 8.02
N ALA A 79 -2.13 -10.04 7.05
CA ALA A 79 -1.16 -9.69 6.01
C ALA A 79 0.06 -8.90 6.53
N GLY A 80 0.08 -8.50 7.80
CA GLY A 80 1.16 -7.75 8.43
C GLY A 80 1.10 -6.25 8.17
N ILE A 81 -0.05 -5.72 7.73
CA ILE A 81 -0.25 -4.29 7.53
C ILE A 81 -0.65 -3.64 8.86
N LYS A 82 0.09 -2.61 9.28
CA LYS A 82 -0.27 -1.79 10.45
C LYS A 82 -1.29 -0.75 10.05
N ILE A 83 -2.34 -0.59 10.86
CA ILE A 83 -3.49 0.25 10.53
C ILE A 83 -3.58 1.39 11.52
N TRP A 84 -3.64 2.61 11.00
CA TRP A 84 -3.80 3.84 11.77
C TRP A 84 -5.14 4.47 11.37
N MET A 85 -5.97 4.82 12.36
CA MET A 85 -7.25 5.48 12.15
C MET A 85 -7.09 6.98 12.42
N LEU A 86 -7.31 7.82 11.42
CA LEU A 86 -7.21 9.27 11.54
C LEU A 86 -8.60 9.90 11.34
N THR A 87 -9.21 10.42 12.41
CA THR A 87 -10.57 10.98 12.38
C THR A 87 -10.63 12.40 12.94
N GLY A 88 -11.58 13.20 12.43
CA GLY A 88 -11.95 14.49 12.99
C GLY A 88 -12.90 14.38 14.20
N ASP A 89 -13.37 13.18 14.52
CA ASP A 89 -14.32 12.95 15.60
C ASP A 89 -13.71 13.11 17.00
N LYS A 90 -14.60 13.22 18.00
CA LYS A 90 -14.24 13.21 19.41
C LYS A 90 -13.64 11.86 19.83
N LEU A 91 -12.85 11.91 20.91
CA LEU A 91 -12.12 10.77 21.46
C LEU A 91 -13.03 9.60 21.79
N GLU A 92 -14.19 9.85 22.38
CA GLU A 92 -15.14 8.82 22.81
C GLU A 92 -15.67 8.06 21.58
N THR A 93 -16.07 8.80 20.54
CA THR A 93 -16.54 8.23 19.27
C THR A 93 -15.45 7.41 18.58
N ALA A 94 -14.26 7.97 18.43
CA ALA A 94 -13.14 7.29 17.78
C ALA A 94 -12.77 5.98 18.49
N THR A 95 -12.73 6.01 19.84
CA THR A 95 -12.48 4.82 20.66
C THR A 95 -13.59 3.78 20.51
N CYS A 96 -14.83 4.24 20.42
CA CYS A 96 -16.01 3.39 20.20
C CYS A 96 -15.93 2.65 18.87
N ILE A 97 -15.62 3.37 17.78
CA ILE A 97 -15.44 2.81 16.43
C ILE A 97 -14.23 1.87 16.37
N ALA A 98 -13.11 2.22 17.00
CA ALA A 98 -11.93 1.36 17.05
C ALA A 98 -12.22 0.00 17.70
N LYS A 99 -13.06 -0.03 18.74
CA LYS A 99 -13.53 -1.27 19.39
C LYS A 99 -14.58 -2.01 18.57
N SER A 100 -15.59 -1.30 18.04
CA SER A 100 -16.68 -1.93 17.28
C SER A 100 -16.23 -2.48 15.94
N SER A 101 -15.20 -1.89 15.32
CA SER A 101 -14.58 -2.35 14.08
C SER A 101 -13.56 -3.47 14.28
N HIS A 102 -13.21 -3.81 15.52
CA HIS A 102 -12.13 -4.75 15.87
C HIS A 102 -10.75 -4.32 15.35
N LEU A 103 -10.56 -3.03 15.03
CA LEU A 103 -9.23 -2.45 14.86
C LEU A 103 -8.39 -2.64 16.13
N VAL A 104 -9.04 -2.42 17.29
CA VAL A 104 -8.51 -2.79 18.60
C VAL A 104 -9.32 -3.95 19.15
N SER A 105 -8.64 -5.02 19.58
CA SER A 105 -9.32 -6.18 20.16
C SER A 105 -10.03 -5.80 21.46
N ARG A 106 -11.15 -6.46 21.77
CA ARG A 106 -11.92 -6.19 23.00
C ARG A 106 -11.15 -6.49 24.28
N SER A 107 -10.16 -7.38 24.22
CA SER A 107 -9.29 -7.76 25.34
C SER A 107 -8.01 -6.93 25.43
N GLN A 108 -7.73 -6.12 24.42
CA GLN A 108 -6.49 -5.36 24.31
C GLN A 108 -6.60 -4.06 25.12
N ASP A 109 -5.53 -3.70 25.83
CA ASP A 109 -5.49 -2.45 26.58
C ASP A 109 -5.40 -1.26 25.62
N ILE A 110 -6.06 -0.17 25.98
CA ILE A 110 -6.02 1.08 25.23
C ILE A 110 -5.34 2.12 26.10
N HIS A 111 -4.22 2.62 25.63
CA HIS A 111 -3.59 3.79 26.21
C HIS A 111 -4.18 5.05 25.58
N VAL A 112 -5.01 5.73 26.36
CA VAL A 112 -5.51 7.06 26.00
C VAL A 112 -4.48 8.08 26.46
N PHE A 113 -3.84 8.74 25.50
CA PHE A 113 -2.83 9.76 25.73
C PHE A 113 -3.50 10.98 26.38
N LYS A 114 -3.00 11.40 27.54
CA LYS A 114 -3.58 12.55 28.25
C LYS A 114 -3.40 13.85 27.44
N PRO A 115 -4.32 14.82 27.58
CA PRO A 115 -4.14 16.14 27.00
C PRO A 115 -2.85 16.79 27.53
N VAL A 116 -1.96 17.17 26.61
CA VAL A 116 -0.72 17.89 26.92
C VAL A 116 -0.67 19.22 26.19
N SER A 117 -0.15 20.26 26.84
CA SER A 117 -0.01 21.61 26.25
C SER A 117 1.43 22.11 26.23
N ASN A 118 2.32 21.51 27.02
CA ASN A 118 3.71 21.94 27.12
C ASN A 118 4.69 20.76 27.00
N ARG A 119 5.97 21.10 26.79
CA ARG A 119 7.06 20.13 26.63
C ARG A 119 7.25 19.22 27.86
N GLY A 120 7.00 19.73 29.06
CA GLY A 120 7.17 18.97 30.31
C GLY A 120 6.10 17.87 30.46
N GLU A 121 4.84 18.23 30.25
CA GLU A 121 3.71 17.30 30.25
C GLU A 121 3.86 16.22 29.18
N ALA A 122 4.23 16.63 27.96
CA ALA A 122 4.49 15.67 26.87
C ALA A 122 5.58 14.67 27.25
N HIS A 123 6.67 15.12 27.89
CA HIS A 123 7.73 14.23 28.35
C HIS A 123 7.27 13.23 29.42
N LEU A 124 6.48 13.69 30.39
CA LEU A 124 5.96 12.83 31.45
C LEU A 124 5.01 11.77 30.89
N GLU A 125 4.13 12.15 29.96
CA GLU A 125 3.18 11.23 29.36
C GLU A 125 3.86 10.25 28.40
N LEU A 126 4.83 10.70 27.60
CA LEU A 126 5.65 9.81 26.77
C LEU A 126 6.40 8.75 27.60
N ASN A 127 6.98 9.15 28.74
CA ASN A 127 7.64 8.21 29.65
C ASN A 127 6.66 7.22 30.28
N ALA A 128 5.43 7.66 30.58
CA ALA A 128 4.38 6.78 31.08
C ALA A 128 3.93 5.78 30.00
N PHE A 129 3.77 6.26 28.77
CA PHE A 129 3.38 5.47 27.61
C PHE A 129 4.43 4.42 27.26
N ARG A 130 5.73 4.77 27.31
CA ARG A 130 6.86 3.86 27.05
C ARG A 130 6.86 2.60 27.92
N ARG A 131 6.29 2.68 29.12
CA ARG A 131 6.21 1.54 30.07
C ARG A 131 5.08 0.56 29.72
N LYS A 132 4.19 0.91 28.81
CA LYS A 132 3.12 0.03 28.36
C LYS A 132 3.58 -0.81 27.17
N HIS A 133 3.22 -2.09 27.20
CA HIS A 133 3.46 -3.02 26.10
C HIS A 133 2.12 -3.53 25.56
N ASP A 134 2.08 -3.81 24.26
CA ASP A 134 0.93 -4.39 23.55
C ASP A 134 -0.41 -3.65 23.76
N CYS A 135 -0.36 -2.32 23.81
CA CYS A 135 -1.55 -1.47 23.92
C CYS A 135 -1.78 -0.67 22.64
N ALA A 136 -3.05 -0.47 22.27
CA ALA A 136 -3.39 0.48 21.22
C ALA A 136 -3.30 1.92 21.74
N LEU A 137 -2.83 2.85 20.91
CA LEU A 137 -2.70 4.26 21.26
C LEU A 137 -3.92 5.06 20.77
N VAL A 138 -4.50 5.89 21.63
CA VAL A 138 -5.49 6.91 21.25
C VAL A 138 -4.95 8.29 21.63
N ILE A 139 -4.81 9.20 20.68
CA ILE A 139 -4.26 10.54 20.91
C ILE A 139 -5.09 11.61 20.19
N SER A 140 -5.24 12.79 20.81
CA SER A 140 -5.90 13.94 20.17
C SER A 140 -4.94 14.74 19.30
N GLY A 141 -5.46 15.40 18.26
CA GLY A 141 -4.67 16.25 17.35
C GLY A 141 -3.83 17.30 18.08
N ASP A 142 -4.39 17.98 19.08
CA ASP A 142 -3.69 19.01 19.86
C ASP A 142 -2.47 18.43 20.61
N SER A 143 -2.63 17.27 21.23
CA SER A 143 -1.55 16.60 21.97
C SER A 143 -0.51 15.99 21.05
N LEU A 144 -0.95 15.47 19.90
CA LEU A 144 -0.08 14.99 18.85
C LEU A 144 0.82 16.13 18.34
N GLU A 145 0.28 17.31 18.07
CA GLU A 145 1.06 18.46 17.60
C GLU A 145 2.17 18.87 18.58
N VAL A 146 1.87 18.88 19.88
CA VAL A 146 2.87 19.14 20.92
C VAL A 146 3.97 18.06 20.93
N CYS A 147 3.59 16.78 20.78
CA CYS A 147 4.54 15.67 20.73
C CYS A 147 5.43 15.76 19.50
N LEU A 148 4.86 16.01 18.32
CA LEU A 148 5.61 16.17 17.07
C LEU A 148 6.55 17.38 17.14
N ARG A 149 6.14 18.48 17.78
CA ARG A 149 6.99 19.68 17.88
C ARG A 149 8.24 19.49 18.75
N TYR A 150 8.16 18.72 19.83
CA TYR A 150 9.25 18.63 20.82
C TYR A 150 9.94 17.26 20.90
N TYR A 151 9.24 16.19 20.51
CA TYR A 151 9.66 14.79 20.68
C TYR A 151 9.29 13.93 19.45
N GLU A 152 9.42 14.48 18.24
CA GLU A 152 9.01 13.83 16.98
C GLU A 152 9.50 12.38 16.87
N HIS A 153 10.82 12.18 16.84
CA HIS A 153 11.42 10.86 16.68
C HIS A 153 10.97 9.86 17.75
N GLU A 154 10.97 10.27 19.02
CA GLU A 154 10.62 9.42 20.14
C GLU A 154 9.14 9.00 20.09
N PHE A 155 8.24 9.94 19.80
CA PHE A 155 6.82 9.66 19.69
C PHE A 155 6.55 8.69 18.54
N VAL A 156 7.15 8.92 17.38
CA VAL A 156 6.94 8.10 16.18
C VAL A 156 7.44 6.68 16.39
N GLU A 157 8.61 6.52 17.01
CA GLU A 157 9.16 5.20 17.35
C GLU A 157 8.19 4.41 18.25
N LEU A 158 7.68 5.03 19.32
CA LEU A 158 6.74 4.39 20.25
C LEU A 158 5.38 4.10 19.59
N ALA A 159 4.84 5.05 18.82
CA ALA A 159 3.56 4.88 18.13
C ALA A 159 3.64 3.77 17.07
N CYS A 160 4.76 3.66 16.35
CA CYS A 160 4.99 2.58 15.39
C CYS A 160 5.09 1.20 16.03
N GLN A 161 5.45 1.08 17.30
CA GLN A 161 5.44 -0.20 18.02
C GLN A 161 4.04 -0.66 18.40
N CYS A 162 3.05 0.25 18.39
CA CYS A 162 1.68 -0.08 18.71
C CYS A 162 1.04 -0.98 17.63
N PRO A 163 0.18 -1.92 18.03
CA PRO A 163 -0.59 -2.75 17.11
C PRO A 163 -1.64 -1.95 16.32
N ALA A 164 -2.18 -0.89 16.91
CA ALA A 164 -3.06 0.08 16.26
C ALA A 164 -2.91 1.46 16.91
N VAL A 165 -3.09 2.51 16.11
CA VAL A 165 -3.07 3.91 16.54
C VAL A 165 -4.33 4.62 16.05
N VAL A 166 -4.96 5.38 16.92
CA VAL A 166 -6.17 6.16 16.64
C VAL A 166 -5.88 7.62 16.98
N CYS A 167 -5.85 8.48 15.96
CA CYS A 167 -5.75 9.92 16.14
C CYS A 167 -7.14 10.53 15.98
N CYS A 168 -7.58 11.28 16.99
CA CYS A 168 -8.89 11.92 17.03
C CYS A 168 -8.78 13.45 16.98
N ARG A 169 -9.86 14.13 16.58
CA ARG A 169 -9.89 15.58 16.32
C ARG A 169 -8.77 16.08 15.40
N CYS A 170 -8.37 15.28 14.40
CA CYS A 170 -7.35 15.69 13.44
C CYS A 170 -7.92 16.67 12.42
N SER A 171 -7.19 17.75 12.14
CA SER A 171 -7.45 18.59 10.97
C SER A 171 -7.01 17.87 9.67
N PRO A 172 -7.56 18.25 8.50
CA PRO A 172 -7.13 17.69 7.20
C PRO A 172 -5.61 17.81 6.97
N THR A 173 -5.01 18.94 7.37
CA THR A 173 -3.57 19.18 7.24
C THR A 173 -2.75 18.28 8.16
N GLN A 174 -3.20 18.08 9.40
CA GLN A 174 -2.56 17.16 10.35
C GLN A 174 -2.59 15.72 9.83
N LYS A 175 -3.68 15.27 9.20
CA LYS A 175 -3.74 13.91 8.62
C LYS A 175 -2.65 13.70 7.57
N ALA A 176 -2.47 14.66 6.66
CA ALA A 176 -1.41 14.61 5.65
C ALA A 176 -0.01 14.61 6.28
N GLN A 177 0.20 15.47 7.28
CA GLN A 177 1.48 15.55 8.00
C GLN A 177 1.87 14.22 8.66
N ILE A 178 0.90 13.51 9.26
CA ILE A 178 1.14 12.18 9.86
C ILE A 178 1.65 11.20 8.80
N VAL A 179 1.04 11.19 7.61
CA VAL A 179 1.45 10.31 6.50
C VAL A 179 2.89 10.61 6.07
N THR A 180 3.21 11.88 5.82
CA THR A 180 4.57 12.29 5.42
C THR A 180 5.59 11.95 6.49
N LEU A 181 5.24 12.15 7.76
CA LEU A 181 6.11 11.84 8.88
C LEU A 181 6.39 10.33 8.99
N LEU A 182 5.39 9.47 8.76
CA LEU A 182 5.58 8.02 8.74
C LEU A 182 6.48 7.59 7.57
N GLN A 183 6.39 8.23 6.40
CA GLN A 183 7.28 7.96 5.27
C GLN A 183 8.73 8.38 5.53
N GLN A 184 8.93 9.47 6.29
CA GLN A 184 10.27 9.98 6.61
C GLN A 184 10.96 9.18 7.71
N HIS A 185 10.18 8.72 8.70
CA HIS A 185 10.69 8.04 9.89
C HIS A 185 10.70 6.51 9.76
N THR A 186 9.97 5.97 8.79
CA THR A 186 9.92 4.54 8.54
C THR A 186 10.26 4.26 7.08
N ASP A 187 11.04 3.20 6.83
CA ASP A 187 11.29 2.71 5.46
C ASP A 187 10.07 1.97 4.86
N ASN A 188 8.88 2.16 5.43
CA ASN A 188 7.66 1.49 5.02
C ASN A 188 6.90 2.32 3.98
N ARG A 189 6.17 1.64 3.10
CA ARG A 189 5.21 2.27 2.19
C ARG A 189 3.93 2.60 2.93
N THR A 190 3.38 3.79 2.69
CA THR A 190 2.12 4.22 3.28
C THR A 190 0.98 4.12 2.27
N CYS A 191 -0.21 3.79 2.77
CA CYS A 191 -1.43 3.80 1.99
C CYS A 191 -2.49 4.58 2.78
N ALA A 192 -3.12 5.56 2.13
CA ALA A 192 -4.14 6.40 2.72
C ALA A 192 -5.50 6.11 2.08
N ILE A 193 -6.53 6.03 2.93
CA ILE A 193 -7.89 5.66 2.51
C ILE A 193 -8.87 6.67 3.10
N GLY A 194 -9.75 7.22 2.26
CA GLY A 194 -10.75 8.19 2.70
C GLY A 194 -11.91 8.31 1.72
N ASP A 195 -13.02 8.87 2.17
CA ASP A 195 -14.26 9.05 1.39
C ASP A 195 -14.62 10.53 1.17
N GLY A 196 -14.14 11.42 2.04
CA GLY A 196 -14.48 12.83 2.04
C GLY A 196 -13.39 13.77 1.53
N GLY A 197 -13.78 15.03 1.27
CA GLY A 197 -12.85 16.11 0.91
C GLY A 197 -11.75 16.37 1.97
N ASN A 198 -12.05 16.08 3.24
CA ASN A 198 -11.12 16.23 4.36
C ASN A 198 -9.93 15.25 4.30
N ASP A 199 -10.04 14.19 3.50
CA ASP A 199 -9.01 13.16 3.37
C ASP A 199 -8.15 13.33 2.12
N VAL A 200 -8.49 14.26 1.22
CA VAL A 200 -7.80 14.47 -0.07
C VAL A 200 -6.31 14.72 0.14
N SER A 201 -5.93 15.62 1.05
CA SER A 201 -4.52 15.92 1.33
C SER A 201 -3.76 14.72 1.90
N MET A 202 -4.43 13.88 2.70
CA MET A 202 -3.86 12.66 3.25
C MET A 202 -3.65 11.60 2.17
N ILE A 203 -4.64 11.44 1.28
CA ILE A 203 -4.61 10.52 0.13
C ILE A 203 -3.46 10.88 -0.81
N GLN A 204 -3.30 12.16 -1.13
CA GLN A 204 -2.25 12.65 -2.03
C GLN A 204 -0.84 12.58 -1.43
N ALA A 205 -0.72 12.59 -0.10
CA ALA A 205 0.58 12.49 0.57
C ALA A 205 1.11 11.05 0.65
N ALA A 206 0.24 10.04 0.55
CA ALA A 206 0.64 8.63 0.67
C ALA A 206 1.35 8.10 -0.58
N ASP A 207 2.10 6.99 -0.46
CA ASP A 207 2.66 6.29 -1.63
C ASP A 207 1.56 5.70 -2.53
N CYS A 208 0.40 5.38 -1.93
CA CYS A 208 -0.79 4.92 -2.64
C CYS A 208 -2.06 5.47 -1.97
N GLY A 209 -2.81 6.27 -2.71
CA GLY A 209 -4.09 6.83 -2.29
C GLY A 209 -5.28 5.99 -2.78
N ILE A 210 -6.21 5.67 -1.87
CA ILE A 210 -7.46 4.96 -2.18
C ILE A 210 -8.65 5.81 -1.76
N GLY A 211 -9.50 6.17 -2.72
CA GLY A 211 -10.72 6.91 -2.48
C GLY A 211 -11.93 5.98 -2.44
N ILE A 212 -12.76 6.10 -1.41
CA ILE A 212 -14.06 5.42 -1.33
C ILE A 212 -15.13 6.34 -1.90
N GLU A 213 -15.95 5.83 -2.82
CA GLU A 213 -17.04 6.60 -3.41
C GLU A 213 -18.12 6.90 -2.35
N GLY A 214 -18.08 8.13 -1.83
CA GLY A 214 -19.05 8.65 -0.89
C GLY A 214 -20.41 8.96 -1.54
N LYS A 215 -21.48 8.91 -0.73
CA LYS A 215 -22.82 9.33 -1.16
C LYS A 215 -22.95 10.84 -1.34
N GLU A 216 -22.19 11.60 -0.56
CA GLU A 216 -22.28 13.07 -0.48
C GLU A 216 -21.34 13.78 -1.47
N GLY A 217 -20.32 13.09 -1.99
CA GLY A 217 -19.38 13.62 -2.96
C GLY A 217 -18.29 12.62 -3.34
N LYS A 218 -17.64 12.84 -4.50
CA LYS A 218 -16.56 11.98 -5.03
C LYS A 218 -15.17 12.63 -4.96
N GLN A 219 -14.98 13.62 -4.09
CA GLN A 219 -13.73 14.38 -4.02
C GLN A 219 -12.52 13.50 -3.70
N ALA A 220 -12.64 12.61 -2.70
CA ALA A 220 -11.58 11.65 -2.36
C ALA A 220 -11.29 10.69 -3.52
N SER A 221 -12.32 10.09 -4.11
CA SER A 221 -12.21 9.19 -5.28
C SER A 221 -11.56 9.84 -6.50
N LEU A 222 -11.85 11.12 -6.77
CA LEU A 222 -11.26 11.85 -7.89
C LEU A 222 -9.79 12.23 -7.66
N ALA A 223 -9.38 12.34 -6.39
CA ALA A 223 -8.01 12.69 -6.03
C ALA A 223 -7.11 11.47 -5.73
N ALA A 224 -7.67 10.25 -5.72
CA ALA A 224 -6.98 9.02 -5.38
C ALA A 224 -6.42 8.28 -6.60
N ASP A 225 -5.43 7.42 -6.39
CA ASP A 225 -4.89 6.53 -7.42
C ASP A 225 -5.88 5.42 -7.77
N PHE A 226 -6.62 4.93 -6.76
CA PHE A 226 -7.66 3.92 -6.92
C PHE A 226 -8.98 4.42 -6.33
N SER A 227 -10.08 4.23 -7.08
CA SER A 227 -11.45 4.44 -6.58
C SER A 227 -12.13 3.10 -6.31
N ILE A 228 -12.70 2.95 -5.12
CA ILE A 228 -13.48 1.77 -4.73
C ILE A 228 -14.83 2.20 -4.16
N THR A 229 -15.83 1.33 -4.21
CA THR A 229 -17.18 1.66 -3.72
C THR A 229 -17.38 1.42 -2.23
N GLN A 230 -16.63 0.48 -1.64
CA GLN A 230 -16.77 0.06 -0.23
C GLN A 230 -15.43 -0.36 0.33
N PHE A 231 -15.23 -0.16 1.63
CA PHE A 231 -13.98 -0.51 2.33
C PHE A 231 -13.58 -1.99 2.14
N LYS A 232 -14.54 -2.92 2.10
CA LYS A 232 -14.24 -4.36 1.94
C LYS A 232 -13.44 -4.73 0.69
N HIS A 233 -13.52 -3.90 -0.36
CA HIS A 233 -12.81 -4.16 -1.61
C HIS A 233 -11.29 -3.96 -1.49
N ILE A 234 -10.82 -3.28 -0.44
CA ILE A 234 -9.39 -3.12 -0.15
C ILE A 234 -8.70 -4.47 0.03
N GLY A 235 -9.37 -5.43 0.68
CA GLY A 235 -8.82 -6.76 0.88
C GLY A 235 -8.43 -7.43 -0.42
N ARG A 236 -9.32 -7.41 -1.43
CA ARG A 236 -9.02 -7.94 -2.76
C ARG A 236 -8.02 -7.08 -3.53
N LEU A 237 -8.15 -5.76 -3.45
CA LEU A 237 -7.25 -4.81 -4.12
C LEU A 237 -5.79 -5.06 -3.70
N LEU A 238 -5.51 -5.16 -2.40
CA LEU A 238 -4.14 -5.36 -1.92
C LEU A 238 -3.70 -6.83 -2.06
N MET A 239 -4.45 -7.78 -1.51
CA MET A 239 -4.00 -9.18 -1.44
C MET A 239 -3.86 -9.85 -2.80
N VAL A 240 -4.74 -9.51 -3.75
CA VAL A 240 -4.73 -10.10 -5.09
C VAL A 240 -4.02 -9.16 -6.07
N HIS A 241 -4.55 -7.95 -6.29
CA HIS A 241 -4.04 -7.09 -7.34
C HIS A 241 -2.69 -6.46 -6.99
N GLY A 242 -2.51 -6.00 -5.75
CA GLY A 242 -1.24 -5.47 -5.26
C GLY A 242 -0.12 -6.50 -5.30
N ARG A 243 -0.39 -7.72 -4.80
CA ARG A 243 0.56 -8.85 -4.88
C ARG A 243 0.97 -9.16 -6.32
N ASN A 244 -0.02 -9.37 -7.19
CA ASN A 244 0.21 -9.72 -8.58
C ASN A 244 1.00 -8.61 -9.28
N SER A 245 0.60 -7.34 -9.10
CA SER A 245 1.29 -6.19 -9.67
C SER A 245 2.77 -6.16 -9.28
N TYR A 246 3.09 -6.34 -7.99
CA TYR A 246 4.47 -6.37 -7.52
C TYR A 246 5.27 -7.54 -8.09
N LYS A 247 4.73 -8.77 -8.03
CA LYS A 247 5.43 -9.98 -8.50
C LYS A 247 5.67 -9.97 -10.01
N ARG A 248 4.66 -9.56 -10.78
CA ARG A 248 4.73 -9.46 -12.25
C ARG A 248 5.70 -8.38 -12.68
N SER A 249 5.63 -7.20 -12.07
CA SER A 249 6.53 -6.09 -12.39
C SER A 249 7.98 -6.43 -12.05
N ALA A 250 8.20 -7.15 -10.94
CA ALA A 250 9.52 -7.66 -10.57
C ALA A 250 10.10 -8.63 -11.60
N ALA A 251 9.30 -9.63 -12.02
CA ALA A 251 9.72 -10.58 -13.05
C ALA A 251 9.98 -9.87 -14.38
N LEU A 252 9.03 -9.04 -14.85
CA LEU A 252 9.16 -8.25 -16.07
C LEU A 252 10.44 -7.40 -16.07
N GLY A 253 10.69 -6.66 -14.99
CA GLY A 253 11.89 -5.82 -14.87
C GLY A 253 13.19 -6.63 -14.94
N GLN A 254 13.23 -7.81 -14.30
CA GLN A 254 14.39 -8.70 -14.35
C GLN A 254 14.66 -9.24 -15.75
N PHE A 255 13.61 -9.65 -16.46
CA PHE A 255 13.72 -10.13 -17.84
C PHE A 255 14.15 -9.02 -18.80
N VAL A 256 13.60 -7.81 -18.67
CA VAL A 256 13.99 -6.67 -19.50
C VAL A 256 15.46 -6.31 -19.29
N MET A 257 15.95 -6.36 -18.05
CA MET A 257 17.37 -6.15 -17.74
C MET A 257 18.24 -7.26 -18.34
N HIS A 258 17.87 -8.53 -18.12
CA HIS A 258 18.60 -9.69 -18.62
C HIS A 258 18.76 -9.63 -20.14
N ARG A 259 17.66 -9.38 -20.85
CA ARG A 259 17.57 -9.25 -22.30
C ARG A 259 18.53 -8.21 -22.88
N GLY A 260 18.76 -7.11 -22.17
CA GLY A 260 19.74 -6.09 -22.57
C GLY A 260 21.18 -6.51 -22.28
N MET A 261 21.42 -7.04 -21.09
CA MET A 261 22.76 -7.40 -20.62
C MET A 261 23.39 -8.56 -21.39
N ILE A 262 22.59 -9.53 -21.86
CA ILE A 262 23.09 -10.66 -22.65
C ILE A 262 23.72 -10.18 -23.97
N ILE A 263 23.07 -9.25 -24.69
CA ILE A 263 23.62 -8.65 -25.92
C ILE A 263 24.89 -7.86 -25.61
N SER A 264 24.88 -7.04 -24.56
CA SER A 264 26.08 -6.27 -24.17
C SER A 264 27.25 -7.19 -23.83
N THR A 265 26.99 -8.32 -23.18
CA THR A 265 28.02 -9.33 -22.88
C THR A 265 28.55 -9.96 -24.16
N MET A 266 27.65 -10.40 -25.06
CA MET A 266 28.05 -10.99 -26.36
C MET A 266 28.90 -10.00 -27.17
N GLN A 267 28.49 -8.73 -27.23
CA GLN A 267 29.25 -7.67 -27.88
C GLN A 267 30.62 -7.46 -27.22
N ALA A 268 30.71 -7.45 -25.88
CA ALA A 268 31.97 -7.27 -25.18
C ALA A 268 32.95 -8.43 -25.44
N VAL A 269 32.45 -9.67 -25.44
CA VAL A 269 33.25 -10.86 -25.77
C VAL A 269 33.70 -10.80 -27.23
N PHE A 270 32.79 -10.49 -28.16
CA PHE A 270 33.12 -10.30 -29.57
C PHE A 270 34.22 -9.25 -29.76
N SER A 271 34.02 -8.04 -29.25
CA SER A 271 35.01 -6.96 -29.35
C SER A 271 36.36 -7.36 -28.74
N SER A 272 36.38 -8.09 -27.61
CA SER A 272 37.63 -8.53 -26.98
C SER A 272 38.42 -9.49 -27.87
N ILE A 273 37.73 -10.34 -28.64
CA ILE A 273 38.35 -11.29 -29.58
C ILE A 273 38.86 -10.56 -30.84
N PHE A 274 38.17 -9.51 -31.27
CA PHE A 274 38.57 -8.65 -32.40
C PHE A 274 39.50 -7.50 -32.01
N TYR A 275 40.39 -7.71 -31.04
CA TYR A 275 41.37 -6.70 -30.60
C TYR A 275 40.75 -5.33 -30.24
N PHE A 276 39.57 -5.36 -29.63
CA PHE A 276 38.76 -4.18 -29.28
C PHE A 276 38.34 -3.32 -30.47
N ALA A 277 38.19 -3.92 -31.65
CA ALA A 277 37.57 -3.25 -32.78
C ALA A 277 36.10 -2.89 -32.48
N SER A 278 35.72 -1.66 -32.82
CA SER A 278 34.37 -1.11 -32.62
C SER A 278 33.36 -1.58 -33.67
N VAL A 279 33.40 -2.87 -34.03
CA VAL A 279 32.45 -3.46 -34.98
C VAL A 279 31.26 -4.02 -34.19
N PRO A 280 30.02 -3.57 -34.48
CA PRO A 280 28.83 -4.13 -33.84
C PRO A 280 28.57 -5.55 -34.34
N LEU A 281 28.34 -6.47 -33.41
CA LEU A 281 28.04 -7.89 -33.66
C LEU A 281 26.70 -8.04 -34.41
N TYR A 282 25.68 -7.30 -33.99
CA TYR A 282 24.36 -7.27 -34.64
C TYR A 282 24.09 -5.88 -35.22
N GLN A 283 23.70 -5.81 -36.49
CA GLN A 283 23.49 -4.56 -37.21
C GLN A 283 22.04 -4.37 -37.67
N GLY A 284 21.64 -3.10 -37.79
CA GLY A 284 20.41 -2.68 -38.46
C GLY A 284 19.14 -3.35 -37.91
N PHE A 285 18.39 -4.00 -38.79
CA PHE A 285 17.09 -4.59 -38.48
C PHE A 285 17.16 -5.78 -37.51
N LEU A 286 18.31 -6.45 -37.34
CA LEU A 286 18.45 -7.54 -36.36
C LEU A 286 18.29 -7.03 -34.93
N MET A 287 19.00 -5.94 -34.60
CA MET A 287 18.94 -5.36 -33.27
C MET A 287 17.56 -4.74 -32.98
N VAL A 288 16.98 -4.09 -34.00
CA VAL A 288 15.62 -3.56 -33.93
C VAL A 288 14.62 -4.70 -33.70
N GLY A 289 14.67 -5.74 -34.53
CA GLY A 289 13.80 -6.91 -34.44
C GLY A 289 13.90 -7.61 -33.09
N TYR A 290 15.11 -7.80 -32.55
CA TYR A 290 15.30 -8.39 -31.23
C TYR A 290 14.63 -7.57 -30.12
N ALA A 291 14.89 -6.25 -30.10
CA ALA A 291 14.40 -5.39 -29.02
C ALA A 291 12.88 -5.17 -29.09
N THR A 292 12.29 -5.20 -30.28
CA THR A 292 10.91 -4.75 -30.53
C THR A 292 9.93 -5.88 -30.89
N ILE A 293 10.36 -6.93 -31.59
CA ILE A 293 9.44 -7.94 -32.14
C ILE A 293 9.71 -9.30 -31.51
N TYR A 294 10.92 -9.84 -31.67
CA TYR A 294 11.18 -11.26 -31.42
C TYR A 294 11.08 -11.63 -29.94
N THR A 295 11.45 -10.74 -29.03
CA THR A 295 11.43 -11.02 -27.57
C THR A 295 10.35 -10.24 -26.82
N MET A 296 9.61 -9.37 -27.50
CA MET A 296 8.67 -8.46 -26.84
C MET A 296 7.45 -9.22 -26.30
N PHE A 297 6.75 -9.99 -27.15
CA PHE A 297 5.49 -10.61 -26.77
C PHE A 297 5.61 -11.52 -25.53
N PRO A 298 6.60 -12.43 -25.43
CA PRO A 298 6.74 -13.34 -24.30
C PRO A 298 7.05 -12.59 -23.01
N VAL A 299 7.96 -11.62 -23.06
CA VAL A 299 8.34 -10.81 -21.89
C VAL A 299 7.15 -10.02 -21.36
N PHE A 300 6.35 -9.36 -22.22
CA PHE A 300 5.14 -8.65 -21.78
C PHE A 300 4.02 -9.60 -21.33
N SER A 301 3.98 -10.83 -21.86
CA SER A 301 3.01 -11.84 -21.43
C SER A 301 3.18 -12.25 -19.96
N LEU A 302 4.35 -12.02 -19.35
CA LEU A 302 4.61 -12.23 -17.91
C LEU A 302 3.68 -11.40 -17.01
N VAL A 303 3.08 -10.32 -17.52
CA VAL A 303 2.05 -9.54 -16.80
C VAL A 303 0.79 -10.38 -16.54
N LEU A 304 0.60 -11.50 -17.24
CA LEU A 304 -0.51 -12.42 -17.03
C LEU A 304 -0.21 -13.51 -16.00
N ASP A 305 1.05 -13.74 -15.65
CA ASP A 305 1.45 -14.82 -14.74
C ASP A 305 0.86 -14.62 -13.33
N GLN A 306 0.49 -15.71 -12.67
CA GLN A 306 -0.07 -15.71 -11.32
C GLN A 306 0.72 -16.68 -10.46
N ASP A 307 1.28 -16.19 -9.36
CA ASP A 307 1.98 -17.09 -8.43
C ASP A 307 1.00 -17.91 -7.59
N VAL A 308 -0.15 -17.33 -7.24
CA VAL A 308 -1.22 -17.97 -6.48
C VAL A 308 -2.59 -17.58 -7.03
N LYS A 309 -3.58 -18.47 -6.88
CA LYS A 309 -4.97 -18.18 -7.27
C LYS A 309 -5.55 -17.07 -6.37
N PRO A 310 -6.46 -16.21 -6.88
CA PRO A 310 -7.06 -15.12 -6.10
C PRO A 310 -7.74 -15.56 -4.80
N GLU A 311 -8.41 -16.70 -4.81
CA GLU A 311 -9.09 -17.27 -3.63
C GLU A 311 -8.09 -17.66 -2.53
N MET A 312 -6.95 -18.22 -2.92
CA MET A 312 -5.89 -18.61 -1.99
C MET A 312 -5.19 -17.39 -1.38
N ALA A 313 -5.02 -16.32 -2.16
CA ALA A 313 -4.45 -15.07 -1.66
C ALA A 313 -5.35 -14.39 -0.61
N LEU A 314 -6.67 -14.54 -0.73
CA LEU A 314 -7.64 -14.05 0.26
C LEU A 314 -7.76 -14.98 1.47
N LEU A 315 -7.63 -16.30 1.27
CA LEU A 315 -7.69 -17.29 2.35
C LEU A 315 -6.43 -17.27 3.24
N TYR A 316 -5.26 -17.01 2.64
CA TYR A 316 -3.95 -17.00 3.32
C TYR A 316 -3.26 -15.63 3.16
N PRO A 317 -3.75 -14.58 3.84
CA PRO A 317 -3.20 -13.23 3.74
C PRO A 317 -1.73 -13.13 4.21
N GLU A 318 -1.23 -14.08 4.99
CA GLU A 318 0.16 -14.15 5.45
C GLU A 318 1.15 -14.20 4.27
N LEU A 319 0.74 -14.69 3.11
CA LEU A 319 1.54 -14.68 1.89
C LEU A 319 1.98 -13.25 1.53
N TYR A 320 1.19 -12.23 1.86
CA TYR A 320 1.52 -10.82 1.59
C TYR A 320 2.79 -10.36 2.34
N LYS A 321 3.09 -10.94 3.51
CA LYS A 321 4.31 -10.64 4.29
C LYS A 321 5.60 -10.98 3.56
N ASP A 322 5.56 -11.82 2.54
CA ASP A 322 6.75 -12.09 1.72
C ASP A 322 7.10 -10.94 0.78
N LEU A 323 6.13 -10.07 0.46
CA LEU A 323 6.33 -8.90 -0.38
C LEU A 323 7.05 -7.78 0.39
N THR A 324 6.70 -7.61 1.67
CA THR A 324 7.27 -6.56 2.54
C THR A 324 8.77 -6.76 2.77
N LYS A 325 9.29 -7.98 2.61
CA LYS A 325 10.73 -8.28 2.71
C LYS A 325 11.54 -7.80 1.49
N GLY A 326 10.90 -7.29 0.43
CA GLY A 326 11.59 -6.78 -0.76
C GLY A 326 12.40 -7.81 -1.55
N ARG A 327 12.18 -9.11 -1.32
CA ARG A 327 13.04 -10.17 -1.88
C ARG A 327 12.95 -10.31 -3.39
N SER A 328 11.82 -9.93 -4.01
CA SER A 328 11.63 -10.07 -5.45
C SER A 328 12.52 -9.11 -6.24
N LEU A 329 12.78 -7.90 -5.73
CA LEU A 329 13.63 -6.89 -6.34
C LEU A 329 14.64 -6.38 -5.30
N SER A 330 15.74 -7.11 -5.16
CA SER A 330 16.86 -6.78 -4.29
C SER A 330 18.17 -6.71 -5.08
N PHE A 331 19.19 -6.06 -4.50
CA PHE A 331 20.55 -6.07 -5.07
C PHE A 331 21.09 -7.50 -5.26
N LYS A 332 20.72 -8.43 -4.36
CA LYS A 332 21.10 -9.84 -4.49
C LYS A 332 20.49 -10.46 -5.75
N THR A 333 19.18 -10.31 -5.95
CA THR A 333 18.52 -10.83 -7.17
C THR A 333 19.05 -10.16 -8.42
N PHE A 334 19.32 -8.85 -8.37
CA PHE A 334 19.92 -8.13 -9.49
C PHE A 334 21.28 -8.71 -9.89
N LEU A 335 22.19 -8.89 -8.92
CA LEU A 335 23.51 -9.49 -9.20
C LEU A 335 23.42 -10.92 -9.74
N ILE A 336 22.47 -11.72 -9.24
CA ILE A 336 22.22 -13.07 -9.79
C ILE A 336 21.83 -12.98 -11.27
N TRP A 337 20.90 -12.09 -11.63
CA TRP A 337 20.48 -11.90 -13.01
C TRP A 337 21.61 -11.36 -13.91
N VAL A 338 22.45 -10.45 -13.42
CA VAL A 338 23.66 -10.01 -14.12
C VAL A 338 24.59 -11.19 -14.40
N LEU A 339 24.85 -12.04 -13.40
CA LEU A 339 25.71 -13.21 -13.57
C LEU A 339 25.13 -14.21 -14.58
N ILE A 340 23.81 -14.43 -14.56
CA ILE A 340 23.14 -15.28 -15.55
C ILE A 340 23.30 -14.69 -16.97
N SER A 341 23.11 -13.37 -17.15
CA SER A 341 23.34 -12.71 -18.44
C SER A 341 24.78 -12.84 -18.92
N VAL A 342 25.75 -12.62 -18.04
CA VAL A 342 27.17 -12.73 -18.39
C VAL A 342 27.53 -14.17 -18.76
N TYR A 343 27.02 -15.14 -18.01
CA TYR A 343 27.23 -16.57 -18.28
C TYR A 343 26.62 -16.99 -19.61
N GLN A 344 25.34 -16.69 -19.84
CA GLN A 344 24.65 -17.07 -21.07
C GLN A 344 25.24 -16.33 -22.28
N GLY A 345 25.45 -15.02 -22.20
CA GLY A 345 26.05 -14.25 -23.29
C GLY A 345 27.47 -14.70 -23.62
N GLY A 346 28.27 -15.02 -22.59
CA GLY A 346 29.60 -15.58 -22.76
C GLY A 346 29.58 -16.93 -23.48
N ILE A 347 28.69 -17.85 -23.07
CA ILE A 347 28.56 -19.17 -23.69
C ILE A 347 28.05 -19.08 -25.12
N LEU A 348 27.03 -18.25 -25.37
CA LEU A 348 26.49 -18.08 -26.72
C LEU A 348 27.56 -17.55 -27.69
N MET A 349 28.36 -16.59 -27.25
CA MET A 349 29.42 -16.00 -28.08
C MET A 349 30.62 -16.94 -28.23
N TYR A 350 31.18 -17.44 -27.13
CA TYR A 350 32.35 -18.33 -27.15
C TYR A 350 32.03 -19.68 -27.80
N GLY A 351 30.89 -20.28 -27.44
CA GLY A 351 30.43 -21.53 -28.03
C GLY A 351 30.12 -21.39 -29.52
N GLY A 352 29.53 -20.26 -29.93
CA GLY A 352 29.32 -19.95 -31.35
C GLY A 352 30.62 -19.86 -32.15
N LEU A 353 31.70 -19.35 -31.55
CA LEU A 353 33.01 -19.28 -32.22
C LEU A 353 33.70 -20.65 -32.30
N VAL A 354 33.72 -21.41 -31.20
CA VAL A 354 34.40 -22.71 -31.15
C VAL A 354 33.72 -23.75 -32.06
N LEU A 355 32.38 -23.74 -32.11
CA LEU A 355 31.63 -24.72 -32.91
C LEU A 355 31.66 -24.42 -34.42
N PHE A 356 31.88 -23.16 -34.80
CA PHE A 356 31.75 -22.69 -36.19
C PHE A 356 33.00 -21.92 -36.68
N GLU A 357 34.20 -22.35 -36.24
CA GLU A 357 35.50 -21.73 -36.59
C GLU A 357 35.70 -21.56 -38.12
N SER A 358 35.12 -22.43 -38.94
CA SER A 358 35.26 -22.41 -40.41
C SER A 358 34.32 -21.46 -41.15
N GLU A 359 33.27 -20.95 -40.50
CA GLU A 359 32.21 -20.14 -41.13
C GLU A 359 31.98 -18.84 -40.35
N PHE A 360 33.04 -18.04 -40.23
CA PHE A 360 33.00 -16.78 -39.48
C PHE A 360 31.89 -15.81 -39.95
N VAL A 361 31.50 -15.90 -41.23
CA VAL A 361 30.40 -15.11 -41.83
C VAL A 361 29.04 -15.49 -41.25
N HIS A 362 28.83 -16.76 -40.87
CA HIS A 362 27.56 -17.26 -40.33
C HIS A 362 27.46 -17.17 -38.79
N VAL A 363 28.55 -16.82 -38.10
CA VAL A 363 28.58 -16.66 -36.63
C VAL A 363 27.52 -15.66 -36.15
N VAL A 364 27.25 -14.60 -36.92
CA VAL A 364 26.22 -13.61 -36.58
C VAL A 364 24.82 -14.24 -36.60
N ALA A 365 24.47 -14.97 -37.66
CA ALA A 365 23.16 -15.60 -37.77
C ALA A 365 22.95 -16.71 -36.73
N ILE A 366 23.95 -17.56 -36.54
CA ILE A 366 23.88 -18.68 -35.59
C ILE A 366 23.78 -18.15 -34.16
N SER A 367 24.64 -17.20 -33.77
CA SER A 367 24.60 -16.62 -32.42
C SER A 367 23.30 -15.85 -32.17
N PHE A 368 22.76 -15.15 -33.17
CA PHE A 368 21.49 -14.44 -33.05
C PHE A 368 20.30 -15.41 -32.92
N THR A 369 20.30 -16.49 -33.70
CA THR A 369 19.29 -17.58 -33.59
C THR A 369 19.32 -18.19 -32.20
N ALA A 370 20.52 -18.55 -31.72
CA ALA A 370 20.71 -19.12 -30.41
C ALA A 370 20.29 -18.16 -29.29
N LEU A 371 20.58 -16.86 -29.43
CA LEU A 371 20.13 -15.81 -28.52
C LEU A 371 18.60 -15.74 -28.43
N VAL A 372 17.91 -15.61 -29.58
CA VAL A 372 16.44 -15.52 -29.60
C VAL A 372 15.82 -16.77 -28.98
N LEU A 373 16.26 -17.97 -29.38
CA LEU A 373 15.73 -19.21 -28.82
C LEU A 373 16.00 -19.37 -27.33
N THR A 374 17.17 -18.94 -26.85
CA THR A 374 17.52 -18.98 -25.43
C THR A 374 16.60 -18.06 -24.61
N GLU A 375 16.32 -16.86 -25.10
CA GLU A 375 15.40 -15.92 -24.45
C GLU A 375 13.97 -16.48 -24.39
N LEU A 376 13.44 -17.01 -25.50
CA LEU A 376 12.11 -17.64 -25.53
C LEU A 376 12.03 -18.82 -24.55
N LEU A 377 13.05 -19.69 -24.55
CA LEU A 377 13.10 -20.82 -23.63
C LEU A 377 13.19 -20.35 -22.17
N MET A 378 13.97 -19.32 -21.89
CA MET A 378 14.13 -18.79 -20.54
C MET A 378 12.82 -18.22 -19.99
N VAL A 379 12.05 -17.50 -20.81
CA VAL A 379 10.71 -17.04 -20.45
C VAL A 379 9.82 -18.25 -20.18
N ALA A 380 9.70 -19.20 -21.13
CA ALA A 380 8.87 -20.38 -21.00
C ALA A 380 9.16 -21.21 -19.73
N LEU A 381 10.43 -21.37 -19.35
CA LEU A 381 10.83 -22.13 -18.15
C LEU A 381 10.58 -21.39 -16.84
N THR A 382 10.41 -20.07 -16.87
CA THR A 382 10.24 -19.24 -15.66
C THR A 382 8.78 -18.98 -15.33
N VAL A 383 7.88 -19.11 -16.31
CA VAL A 383 6.43 -18.99 -16.13
C VAL A 383 5.92 -20.05 -15.16
N ARG A 384 5.16 -19.61 -14.14
CA ARG A 384 4.56 -20.53 -13.15
C ARG A 384 3.21 -21.06 -13.62
N THR A 385 2.39 -20.17 -14.17
CA THR A 385 1.04 -20.51 -14.63
C THR A 385 0.87 -20.13 -16.08
N TRP A 386 0.62 -21.12 -16.92
CA TRP A 386 0.42 -20.91 -18.33
C TRP A 386 -0.98 -20.36 -18.61
N HIS A 387 -1.03 -19.11 -19.05
CA HIS A 387 -2.21 -18.56 -19.70
C HIS A 387 -2.11 -18.77 -21.22
N TRP A 388 -3.25 -19.00 -21.91
CA TRP A 388 -3.24 -19.29 -23.35
C TRP A 388 -2.60 -18.17 -24.20
N LEU A 389 -2.76 -16.91 -23.78
CA LEU A 389 -2.10 -15.77 -24.43
C LEU A 389 -0.57 -15.82 -24.34
N MET A 390 0.00 -16.43 -23.28
CA MET A 390 1.45 -16.56 -23.13
C MET A 390 2.00 -17.60 -24.10
N VAL A 391 1.29 -18.72 -24.25
CA VAL A 391 1.60 -19.74 -25.27
C VAL A 391 1.54 -19.13 -26.67
N LEU A 392 0.48 -18.37 -26.96
CA LEU A 392 0.35 -17.67 -28.23
C LEU A 392 1.48 -16.64 -28.45
N ALA A 393 1.87 -15.90 -27.41
CA ALA A 393 2.95 -14.93 -27.48
C ALA A 393 4.30 -15.58 -27.84
N GLU A 394 4.62 -16.74 -27.24
CA GLU A 394 5.82 -17.52 -27.56
C GLU A 394 5.84 -17.96 -29.03
N PHE A 395 4.75 -18.59 -29.49
CA PHE A 395 4.66 -19.05 -30.88
C PHE A 395 4.63 -17.90 -31.90
N LEU A 396 3.98 -16.79 -31.58
CA LEU A 396 3.95 -15.61 -32.43
C LEU A 396 5.35 -15.00 -32.55
N SER A 397 6.07 -14.86 -31.44
CA SER A 397 7.46 -14.38 -31.45
C SER A 397 8.39 -15.27 -32.26
N LEU A 398 8.29 -16.59 -32.09
CA LEU A 398 9.05 -17.56 -32.86
C LEU A 398 8.68 -17.49 -34.35
N GLY A 399 7.38 -17.39 -34.67
CA GLY A 399 6.89 -17.26 -36.04
C GLY A 399 7.37 -15.98 -36.73
N CYS A 400 7.34 -14.84 -36.03
CA CYS A 400 7.87 -13.58 -36.52
C CYS A 400 9.38 -13.66 -36.78
N TYR A 401 10.12 -14.35 -35.92
CA TYR A 401 11.55 -14.56 -36.11
C TYR A 401 11.83 -15.48 -37.32
N LEU A 402 11.14 -16.61 -37.45
CA LEU A 402 11.27 -17.52 -38.60
C LEU A 402 10.89 -16.84 -39.92
N ALA A 403 9.85 -16.01 -39.93
CA ALA A 403 9.51 -15.19 -41.08
C ALA A 403 10.62 -14.20 -41.41
N SER A 404 11.21 -13.54 -40.40
CA SER A 404 12.30 -12.61 -40.62
C SER A 404 13.55 -13.27 -41.21
N LEU A 405 13.85 -14.52 -40.84
CA LEU A 405 14.90 -15.29 -41.48
C LEU A 405 14.61 -15.44 -42.98
N ALA A 406 13.39 -15.80 -43.37
CA ALA A 406 13.03 -15.97 -44.78
C ALA A 406 13.03 -14.67 -45.61
N PHE A 407 12.67 -13.53 -45.01
CA PHE A 407 12.51 -12.25 -45.71
C PHE A 407 13.71 -11.30 -45.59
N LEU A 408 14.55 -11.44 -44.57
CA LEU A 408 15.73 -10.59 -44.32
C LEU A 408 17.05 -11.34 -44.53
N ASN A 409 17.09 -12.29 -45.47
CA ASN A 409 18.28 -13.09 -45.78
C ASN A 409 19.56 -12.25 -45.97
N GLU A 410 19.43 -11.04 -46.55
CA GLU A 410 20.56 -10.11 -46.74
C GLU A 410 21.27 -9.71 -45.44
N TYR A 411 20.56 -9.71 -44.30
CA TYR A 411 21.11 -9.36 -42.99
C TYR A 411 21.66 -10.57 -42.21
N PHE A 412 21.24 -11.78 -42.55
CA PHE A 412 21.69 -13.02 -41.90
C PHE A 412 22.87 -13.68 -42.64
N GLY A 413 23.37 -13.07 -43.71
CA GLY A 413 24.28 -13.69 -44.66
C GLY A 413 23.49 -14.63 -45.59
N GLU A 414 23.82 -14.64 -46.87
CA GLU A 414 23.16 -15.51 -47.85
C GLU A 414 23.19 -16.97 -47.38
N PHE A 415 22.05 -17.49 -46.92
CA PHE A 415 21.86 -18.92 -46.64
C PHE A 415 21.81 -19.77 -47.92
N THR A 416 21.95 -19.13 -49.09
CA THR A 416 21.91 -19.74 -50.42
C THR A 416 23.17 -19.38 -51.19
N GLY A 417 24.30 -19.94 -50.78
CA GLY A 417 25.44 -20.13 -51.67
C GLY A 417 25.19 -21.36 -52.55
N VAL A 418 24.89 -21.13 -53.82
CA VAL A 418 25.32 -22.04 -54.91
C VAL A 418 26.71 -21.61 -55.33
#